data_AF-A0A969IAR1-F1
#
_entry.id   AF-A0A969IAR1-F1
#
_cell.length_a   1.000
_cell.length_b   1.000
_cell.length_c   1.000
_cell.angle_alpha   90.00
_cell.angle_beta   90.00
_cell.angle_gamma   90.00
#
_symmetry.space_group_name_H-M   'P 1'
#
loop_
_entity.id
_entity.type
_entity.pdbx_description
1 polymer ?
#
loop_
_entity_poly.entity_id
_entity_poly.type
_entity_poly.pdbx_seq_one_letter_code
_entity_poly.pdbx_strand_id
1 'polypeptide(L)'
;MVRDRWPDFGALIRRIGGAQVRAAGTIGGNVANGSPIGDSMPALIALGAGILLQKGKKQRRLALEDFYLGYRRTALEPCEFLVEIQIPMSASDPTSASDPKSASTFKCYKISKRFDQDISAVLGAFALQLSPDQEVRKIRIAFGGMAEVPKRAALTERAMLGKPWTAATVSAGQAALAAEFSPISDMRASAHYRLTVAQNLLRKLFIETTEPATATRVGLHPLDARP
;
A
#
# COMPACT_ATOMS: atom_id res chain seq x y z
N MET A 1 -5.98 10.75 -14.20
CA MET A 1 -6.91 9.79 -13.56
C MET A 1 -6.35 9.19 -12.27
N VAL A 2 -5.31 8.32 -12.28
CA VAL A 2 -4.77 7.74 -11.02
C VAL A 2 -4.16 8.81 -10.10
N ARG A 3 -3.35 9.74 -10.63
CA ARG A 3 -2.75 10.83 -9.83
C ARG A 3 -3.82 11.73 -9.21
N ASP A 4 -4.84 12.10 -9.98
CA ASP A 4 -5.86 13.03 -9.54
C ASP A 4 -6.78 12.39 -8.49
N ARG A 5 -6.92 11.05 -8.53
CA ARG A 5 -7.71 10.27 -7.57
C ARG A 5 -6.92 9.82 -6.35
N TRP A 6 -5.67 9.42 -6.55
CA TRP A 6 -4.73 8.92 -5.55
C TRP A 6 -3.37 9.60 -5.75
N PRO A 7 -3.18 10.83 -5.28
CA PRO A 7 -1.94 11.58 -5.47
C PRO A 7 -0.70 10.81 -5.00
N ASP A 8 -0.83 10.13 -3.86
CA ASP A 8 0.21 9.27 -3.29
C ASP A 8 0.57 8.08 -4.20
N PHE A 9 -0.43 7.44 -4.83
CA PHE A 9 -0.15 6.36 -5.78
C PHE A 9 0.51 6.90 -7.05
N GLY A 10 0.06 8.07 -7.54
CA GLY A 10 0.73 8.78 -8.63
C GLY A 10 2.19 9.12 -8.32
N ALA A 11 2.49 9.55 -7.09
CA ALA A 11 3.84 9.82 -6.63
C ALA A 11 4.70 8.56 -6.52
N LEU A 12 4.13 7.45 -6.04
CA LEU A 12 4.78 6.16 -6.02
C LEU A 12 5.19 5.70 -7.43
N ILE A 13 4.27 5.81 -8.40
CA ILE A 13 4.53 5.41 -9.80
C ILE A 13 5.73 6.16 -10.36
N ARG A 14 5.92 7.46 -10.07
CA ARG A 14 7.11 8.21 -10.53
C ARG A 14 8.44 7.61 -10.06
N ARG A 15 8.43 6.87 -8.95
CA ARG A 15 9.59 6.24 -8.33
C ARG A 15 9.75 4.75 -8.70
N ILE A 16 8.90 4.21 -9.58
CA ILE A 16 9.05 2.84 -10.09
C ILE A 16 10.05 2.86 -11.25
N GLY A 17 11.21 2.21 -11.07
CA GLY A 17 12.25 2.13 -12.09
C GLY A 17 12.63 3.49 -12.69
N GLY A 18 13.20 3.46 -13.90
CA GLY A 18 13.39 4.64 -14.74
C GLY A 18 12.16 4.93 -15.63
N ALA A 19 12.15 6.10 -16.29
CA ALA A 19 11.08 6.45 -17.22
C ALA A 19 10.89 5.40 -18.33
N GLN A 20 11.99 4.80 -18.80
CA GLN A 20 12.02 3.73 -19.79
C GLN A 20 11.28 2.47 -19.30
N VAL A 21 11.53 2.08 -18.04
CA VAL A 21 10.87 0.92 -17.42
C VAL A 21 9.38 1.19 -17.27
N ARG A 22 8.97 2.42 -16.94
CA ARG A 22 7.54 2.78 -16.84
C ARG A 22 6.84 2.87 -18.18
N ALA A 23 7.55 3.26 -19.24
CA ALA A 23 7.01 3.33 -20.59
C ALA A 23 6.73 1.93 -21.17
N ALA A 24 7.56 0.93 -20.83
CA ALA A 24 7.41 -0.44 -21.32
C ALA A 24 6.69 -1.38 -20.36
N GLY A 25 6.77 -1.13 -19.05
CA GLY A 25 6.23 -1.99 -18.01
C GLY A 25 4.72 -1.88 -17.88
N THR A 26 4.06 -2.99 -17.59
CA THR A 26 2.62 -3.03 -17.34
C THR A 26 2.30 -3.27 -15.87
N ILE A 27 1.21 -2.68 -15.38
CA ILE A 27 0.69 -2.95 -14.04
C ILE A 27 0.35 -4.44 -13.88
N GLY A 28 -0.18 -5.05 -14.95
CA GLY A 28 -0.53 -6.47 -14.96
C GLY A 28 0.69 -7.37 -14.86
N GLY A 29 1.78 -7.04 -15.57
CA GLY A 29 3.05 -7.73 -15.45
C GLY A 29 3.68 -7.56 -14.06
N ASN A 30 3.55 -6.38 -13.44
CA ASN A 30 4.02 -6.17 -12.07
C ASN A 30 3.28 -7.06 -11.06
N VAL A 31 1.95 -7.13 -11.16
CA VAL A 31 1.10 -8.00 -10.33
C VAL A 31 1.40 -9.47 -10.58
N ALA A 32 1.45 -9.90 -11.85
CA ALA A 32 1.68 -11.29 -12.24
C ALA A 32 3.09 -11.79 -11.87
N ASN A 33 4.11 -10.92 -11.90
CA ASN A 33 5.46 -11.26 -11.46
C ASN A 33 5.53 -11.60 -9.95
N GLY A 34 4.64 -11.02 -9.13
CA GLY A 34 4.46 -11.41 -7.72
C GLY A 34 5.69 -11.27 -6.83
N SER A 35 6.56 -10.30 -7.12
CA SER A 35 7.74 -10.05 -6.31
C SER A 35 7.35 -9.43 -4.95
N PRO A 36 7.89 -9.90 -3.81
CA PRO A 36 7.59 -9.34 -2.49
C PRO A 36 7.93 -7.86 -2.32
N ILE A 37 8.77 -7.33 -3.21
CA ILE A 37 9.26 -5.94 -3.22
C ILE A 37 8.70 -5.11 -4.38
N GLY A 38 7.72 -5.63 -5.13
CA GLY A 38 7.10 -4.87 -6.21
C GLY A 38 6.17 -3.78 -5.68
N ASP A 39 6.29 -2.58 -6.22
CA ASP A 39 5.74 -1.38 -5.60
C ASP A 39 4.22 -1.22 -5.75
N SER A 40 3.60 -1.77 -6.82
CA SER A 40 2.17 -1.51 -7.03
C SER A 40 1.28 -2.35 -6.12
N MET A 41 1.73 -3.54 -5.74
CA MET A 41 0.89 -4.54 -5.06
C MET A 41 0.44 -4.08 -3.67
N PRO A 42 1.29 -3.56 -2.76
CA PRO A 42 0.81 -3.06 -1.48
C PRO A 42 -0.19 -1.92 -1.61
N ALA A 43 0.03 -0.99 -2.55
CA ALA A 43 -0.91 0.10 -2.82
C ALA A 43 -2.28 -0.42 -3.26
N LEU A 44 -2.30 -1.34 -4.23
CA LEU A 44 -3.53 -1.97 -4.73
C LEU A 44 -4.24 -2.79 -3.64
N ILE A 45 -3.52 -3.55 -2.82
CA ILE A 45 -4.08 -4.32 -1.70
C ILE A 45 -4.71 -3.41 -0.65
N ALA A 46 -4.03 -2.31 -0.27
CA ALA A 46 -4.57 -1.33 0.67
C ALA A 46 -5.85 -0.67 0.13
N LEU A 47 -5.93 -0.42 -1.18
CA LEU A 47 -7.13 0.07 -1.85
C LEU A 47 -8.24 -0.99 -2.02
N GLY A 48 -7.98 -2.24 -1.63
CA GLY A 48 -8.93 -3.34 -1.75
C GLY A 48 -9.16 -3.79 -3.19
N ALA A 49 -8.10 -3.77 -4.00
CA ALA A 49 -8.19 -4.17 -5.39
C ALA A 49 -8.54 -5.66 -5.55
N GLY A 50 -9.42 -5.95 -6.49
CA GLY A 50 -9.64 -7.30 -7.02
C GLY A 50 -8.93 -7.50 -8.35
N ILE A 51 -8.79 -8.74 -8.76
CA ILE A 51 -8.24 -9.11 -10.07
C ILE A 51 -9.18 -10.04 -10.83
N LEU A 52 -9.19 -9.90 -12.15
CA LEU A 52 -9.85 -10.82 -13.07
C LEU A 52 -8.79 -11.69 -13.76
N LEU A 53 -8.93 -13.00 -13.60
CA LEU A 53 -8.09 -14.00 -14.26
C LEU A 53 -8.91 -14.71 -15.35
N GLN A 54 -8.24 -15.10 -16.44
CA GLN A 54 -8.87 -15.78 -17.56
C GLN A 54 -8.06 -16.97 -18.04
N LYS A 55 -8.75 -18.10 -18.25
CA LYS A 55 -8.23 -19.35 -18.82
C LYS A 55 -9.15 -19.80 -19.95
N GLY A 56 -8.71 -19.62 -21.19
CA GLY A 56 -9.56 -19.80 -22.37
C GLY A 56 -10.78 -18.87 -22.31
N LYS A 57 -11.99 -19.45 -22.27
CA LYS A 57 -13.26 -18.70 -22.12
C LYS A 57 -13.73 -18.53 -20.67
N LYS A 58 -13.08 -19.21 -19.71
CA LYS A 58 -13.47 -19.16 -18.30
C LYS A 58 -12.78 -17.98 -17.62
N GLN A 59 -13.53 -17.27 -16.78
CA GLN A 59 -13.01 -16.17 -15.97
C GLN A 59 -13.31 -16.41 -14.49
N ARG A 60 -12.42 -15.94 -13.62
CA ARG A 60 -12.63 -15.92 -12.16
C ARG A 60 -12.05 -14.66 -11.55
N ARG A 61 -12.61 -14.26 -10.41
CA ARG A 61 -12.18 -13.09 -9.65
C ARG A 61 -11.57 -13.52 -8.32
N LEU A 62 -10.54 -12.80 -7.89
CA LEU A 62 -9.90 -12.96 -6.58
C LEU A 62 -9.65 -11.58 -5.97
N ALA A 63 -9.61 -11.48 -4.64
CA ALA A 63 -8.95 -10.33 -4.02
C ALA A 63 -7.46 -10.37 -4.37
N LEU A 64 -6.83 -9.21 -4.57
CA LEU A 64 -5.41 -9.18 -4.94
C LEU A 64 -4.53 -9.79 -3.85
N GLU A 65 -4.88 -9.60 -2.57
CA GLU A 65 -4.16 -10.23 -1.46
C GLU A 65 -4.18 -11.78 -1.49
N ASP A 66 -5.20 -12.39 -2.09
CA ASP A 66 -5.34 -13.84 -2.18
C ASP A 66 -4.60 -14.42 -3.40
N PHE A 67 -4.07 -13.57 -4.28
CA PHE A 67 -3.34 -13.99 -5.47
C PHE A 67 -1.94 -14.54 -5.16
N TYR A 68 -1.34 -14.13 -4.04
CA TYR A 68 0.02 -14.52 -3.64
C TYR A 68 -0.01 -15.63 -2.60
N LEU A 69 0.37 -16.84 -2.99
CA LEU A 69 0.29 -18.03 -2.14
C LEU A 69 1.59 -18.31 -1.35
N GLY A 70 2.68 -17.63 -1.69
CA GLY A 70 3.99 -17.76 -1.07
C GLY A 70 5.10 -17.25 -1.98
N TYR A 71 6.35 -17.34 -1.55
CA TYR A 71 7.48 -16.87 -2.36
C TYR A 71 7.49 -17.53 -3.75
N ARG A 72 7.44 -16.71 -4.80
CA ARG A 72 7.39 -17.13 -6.22
C ARG A 72 6.23 -18.07 -6.56
N ARG A 73 5.14 -18.04 -5.77
CA ARG A 73 3.93 -18.83 -6.00
C ARG A 73 2.71 -17.93 -6.05
N THR A 74 2.04 -17.92 -7.19
CA THR A 74 0.76 -17.22 -7.38
C THR A 74 -0.38 -18.22 -7.52
N ALA A 75 -1.62 -17.72 -7.48
CA ALA A 75 -2.82 -18.50 -7.70
C ALA A 75 -3.10 -18.81 -9.19
N LEU A 76 -2.22 -18.40 -10.12
CA LEU A 76 -2.41 -18.67 -11.55
C LEU A 76 -2.43 -20.17 -11.84
N GLU A 77 -3.44 -20.60 -12.59
CA GLU A 77 -3.44 -21.92 -13.20
C GLU A 77 -2.63 -21.95 -14.51
N PRO A 78 -2.19 -23.13 -14.97
CA PRO A 78 -1.62 -23.27 -16.32
C PRO A 78 -2.56 -22.69 -17.38
N CYS A 79 -1.99 -21.88 -18.28
CA CYS A 79 -2.69 -21.13 -19.33
C CYS A 79 -3.70 -20.08 -18.84
N GLU A 80 -3.62 -19.67 -17.56
CA GLU A 80 -4.36 -18.55 -17.01
C GLU A 80 -3.53 -17.26 -17.05
N PHE A 81 -4.16 -16.13 -17.30
CA PHE A 81 -3.51 -14.82 -17.30
C PHE A 81 -4.39 -13.75 -16.65
N LEU A 82 -3.73 -12.69 -16.15
CA LEU A 82 -4.38 -11.53 -15.57
C LEU A 82 -4.95 -10.64 -16.68
N VAL A 83 -6.25 -10.34 -16.61
CA VAL A 83 -6.96 -9.50 -17.57
C VAL A 83 -7.13 -8.08 -17.04
N GLU A 84 -7.56 -7.95 -15.78
CA GLU A 84 -8.02 -6.69 -15.23
C GLU A 84 -7.65 -6.58 -13.75
N ILE A 85 -7.38 -5.35 -13.30
CA ILE A 85 -7.25 -4.98 -11.89
C ILE A 85 -8.37 -3.98 -11.60
N GLN A 86 -9.18 -4.28 -10.60
CA GLN A 86 -10.37 -3.51 -10.22
C GLN A 86 -10.16 -2.85 -8.88
N ILE A 87 -10.20 -1.52 -8.84
CA ILE A 87 -10.08 -0.75 -7.59
C ILE A 87 -11.46 -0.19 -7.22
N PRO A 88 -12.02 -0.53 -6.05
CA PRO A 88 -13.31 0.02 -5.61
C PRO A 88 -13.29 1.54 -5.50
N MET A 89 -14.25 2.22 -6.14
CA MET A 89 -14.32 3.69 -6.15
C MET A 89 -14.53 4.29 -4.75
N SER A 90 -15.19 3.55 -3.84
CA SER A 90 -15.40 3.94 -2.45
C SER A 90 -14.10 4.03 -1.63
N ALA A 91 -12.98 3.55 -2.14
CA ALA A 91 -11.71 3.50 -1.40
C ALA A 91 -11.06 4.88 -1.21
N SER A 92 -11.52 5.93 -1.91
CA SER A 92 -10.93 7.27 -1.79
C SER A 92 -11.70 8.39 -2.50
N ASP A 93 -12.98 8.21 -2.86
CA ASP A 93 -13.69 9.29 -3.57
C ASP A 93 -14.04 10.45 -2.64
N PRO A 94 -13.50 11.67 -2.81
CA PRO A 94 -14.06 12.83 -2.15
C PRO A 94 -15.43 13.23 -2.71
N THR A 95 -15.83 12.77 -3.91
CA THR A 95 -17.10 13.11 -4.57
C THR A 95 -18.18 12.04 -4.48
N SER A 96 -17.86 10.80 -4.08
CA SER A 96 -18.85 9.72 -3.86
C SER A 96 -19.29 9.60 -2.40
N ALA A 97 -18.59 10.26 -1.46
CA ALA A 97 -19.07 10.33 -0.09
C ALA A 97 -20.14 11.44 0.00
N SER A 98 -21.37 11.07 0.35
CA SER A 98 -22.44 12.02 0.67
C SER A 98 -22.09 12.92 1.86
N ASP A 99 -21.06 12.54 2.63
CA ASP A 99 -20.48 13.33 3.71
C ASP A 99 -18.95 13.44 3.52
N PRO A 100 -18.38 14.65 3.30
CA PRO A 100 -16.94 14.86 3.18
C PRO A 100 -16.15 14.40 4.42
N LYS A 101 -16.79 14.28 5.59
CA LYS A 101 -16.16 13.72 6.81
C LYS A 101 -16.00 12.19 6.78
N SER A 102 -16.60 11.51 5.80
CA SER A 102 -16.50 10.06 5.62
C SER A 102 -15.49 9.65 4.54
N ALA A 103 -14.75 10.62 3.97
CA ALA A 103 -13.77 10.35 2.93
C ALA A 103 -12.63 9.45 3.43
N SER A 104 -12.31 8.42 2.66
CA SER A 104 -11.18 7.53 2.97
C SER A 104 -9.85 8.20 2.57
N THR A 105 -8.92 8.28 3.52
CA THR A 105 -7.56 8.77 3.29
C THR A 105 -6.68 7.62 2.82
N PHE A 106 -6.08 7.76 1.64
CA PHE A 106 -5.07 6.84 1.13
C PHE A 106 -3.68 7.46 1.18
N LYS A 107 -2.70 6.71 1.70
CA LYS A 107 -1.29 7.08 1.75
C LYS A 107 -0.41 5.89 1.40
N CYS A 108 0.69 6.11 0.68
CA CYS A 108 1.70 5.08 0.48
C CYS A 108 3.11 5.68 0.52
N TYR A 109 4.04 4.92 1.08
CA TYR A 109 5.40 5.38 1.35
C TYR A 109 6.42 4.35 0.92
N LYS A 110 7.27 4.73 -0.05
CA LYS A 110 8.38 3.93 -0.54
C LYS A 110 9.68 4.34 0.15
N ILE A 111 10.32 3.40 0.82
CA ILE A 111 11.61 3.57 1.50
C ILE A 111 12.67 2.72 0.81
N SER A 112 13.71 3.39 0.34
CA SER A 112 14.83 2.85 -0.43
C SER A 112 16.09 3.67 -0.13
N LYS A 113 17.29 3.16 -0.46
CA LYS A 113 18.56 3.86 -0.18
C LYS A 113 18.70 5.14 -1.01
N ARG A 114 18.28 5.07 -2.28
CA ARG A 114 18.18 6.20 -3.19
C ARG A 114 16.71 6.53 -3.46
N PHE A 115 16.40 7.81 -3.63
CA PHE A 115 15.03 8.26 -3.83
C PHE A 115 14.44 7.74 -5.15
N ASP A 116 15.15 7.93 -6.25
CA ASP A 116 14.74 7.50 -7.59
C ASP A 116 15.45 6.21 -8.05
N GLN A 117 14.77 5.47 -8.92
CA GLN A 117 15.30 4.25 -9.57
C GLN A 117 15.94 3.27 -8.57
N ASP A 118 15.27 3.02 -7.45
CA ASP A 118 15.75 2.08 -6.43
C ASP A 118 14.63 1.12 -6.02
N ILE A 119 15.03 -0.05 -5.55
CA ILE A 119 14.14 -1.10 -5.08
C ILE A 119 13.77 -0.81 -3.62
N SER A 120 12.48 -0.94 -3.31
CA SER A 120 11.98 -0.75 -1.96
C SER A 120 12.64 -1.72 -0.97
N ALA A 121 13.20 -1.17 0.11
CA ALA A 121 13.43 -1.94 1.33
C ALA A 121 12.08 -2.16 2.02
N VAL A 122 11.29 -1.10 2.20
CA VAL A 122 9.93 -1.18 2.73
C VAL A 122 9.02 -0.34 1.87
N LEU A 123 7.87 -0.90 1.50
CA LEU A 123 6.75 -0.14 0.96
C LEU A 123 5.57 -0.33 1.88
N GLY A 124 5.08 0.74 2.51
CA GLY A 124 3.86 0.71 3.32
C GLY A 124 2.73 1.47 2.62
N ALA A 125 1.55 0.86 2.52
CA ALA A 125 0.35 1.48 1.98
C ALA A 125 -0.82 1.37 2.96
N PHE A 126 -1.60 2.44 3.07
CA PHE A 126 -2.61 2.63 4.09
C PHE A 126 -3.86 3.23 3.47
N ALA A 127 -5.02 2.63 3.73
CA ALA A 127 -6.33 3.24 3.49
C ALA A 127 -7.06 3.34 4.83
N LEU A 128 -7.37 4.56 5.25
CA LEU A 128 -7.95 4.88 6.56
C LEU A 128 -9.26 5.63 6.37
N GLN A 129 -10.31 5.20 7.07
CA GLN A 129 -11.56 5.92 7.19
C GLN A 129 -11.83 6.18 8.67
N LEU A 130 -11.99 7.45 9.03
CA LEU A 130 -12.36 7.87 10.39
C LEU A 130 -13.85 8.18 10.47
N SER A 131 -14.43 8.02 11.66
CA SER A 131 -15.75 8.57 11.97
C SER A 131 -15.66 10.08 12.21
N PRO A 132 -16.81 10.80 12.23
CA PRO A 132 -16.85 12.19 12.70
C PRO A 132 -16.22 12.37 14.09
N ASP A 133 -16.32 11.37 14.97
CA ASP A 133 -15.77 11.35 16.33
C ASP A 133 -14.30 10.89 16.39
N GLN A 134 -13.61 10.84 15.25
CA GLN A 134 -12.21 10.42 15.13
C GLN A 134 -11.95 8.96 15.55
N GLU A 135 -12.92 8.06 15.38
CA GLU A 135 -12.71 6.61 15.55
C GLU A 135 -12.30 5.94 14.24
N VAL A 136 -11.45 4.91 14.30
CA VAL A 136 -11.07 4.12 13.13
C VAL A 136 -12.23 3.25 12.67
N ARG A 137 -12.96 3.68 11.62
CA ARG A 137 -14.08 2.94 11.02
C ARG A 137 -13.63 1.87 10.05
N LYS A 138 -12.62 2.17 9.23
CA LYS A 138 -11.95 1.21 8.36
C LYS A 138 -10.47 1.50 8.32
N ILE A 139 -9.67 0.45 8.32
CA ILE A 139 -8.23 0.55 8.09
C ILE A 139 -7.78 -0.67 7.29
N ARG A 140 -7.04 -0.42 6.20
CA ARG A 140 -6.32 -1.43 5.44
C ARG A 140 -4.85 -1.02 5.39
N ILE A 141 -3.97 -1.93 5.79
CA ILE A 141 -2.52 -1.72 5.86
C ILE A 141 -1.87 -2.85 5.10
N ALA A 142 -1.06 -2.53 4.09
CA ALA A 142 -0.36 -3.51 3.29
C ALA A 142 1.12 -3.15 3.17
N PHE A 143 1.97 -4.16 3.17
CA PHE A 143 3.41 -4.01 3.08
C PHE A 143 4.04 -4.84 1.95
N GLY A 144 5.04 -4.24 1.31
CA GLY A 144 6.04 -4.91 0.48
C GLY A 144 7.41 -4.88 1.17
N GLY A 145 8.21 -5.93 0.96
CA GLY A 145 9.54 -6.09 1.57
C GLY A 145 9.53 -6.48 3.05
N MET A 146 8.36 -6.82 3.61
CA MET A 146 8.18 -7.20 5.02
C MET A 146 7.91 -8.70 5.22
N ALA A 147 7.61 -9.43 4.14
CA ALA A 147 7.34 -10.86 4.13
C ALA A 147 7.71 -11.47 2.77
N GLU A 148 7.51 -12.77 2.61
CA GLU A 148 7.78 -13.50 1.37
C GLU A 148 6.87 -13.11 0.18
N VAL A 149 5.74 -12.46 0.48
CA VAL A 149 4.77 -11.91 -0.47
C VAL A 149 4.29 -10.53 0.02
N PRO A 150 3.77 -9.66 -0.87
CA PRO A 150 3.03 -8.49 -0.45
C PRO A 150 1.81 -8.94 0.36
N LYS A 151 1.68 -8.48 1.60
CA LYS A 151 0.59 -8.92 2.49
C LYS A 151 0.02 -7.80 3.34
N ARG A 152 -1.22 -8.01 3.78
CA ARG A 152 -1.88 -7.14 4.75
C ARG A 152 -1.33 -7.36 6.16
N ALA A 153 -1.40 -6.30 6.97
CA ALA A 153 -1.15 -6.32 8.40
C ALA A 153 -2.48 -6.51 9.14
N ALA A 154 -3.14 -7.66 8.94
CA ALA A 154 -4.49 -7.91 9.44
C ALA A 154 -4.60 -7.94 10.96
N LEU A 155 -3.56 -8.39 11.69
CA LEU A 155 -3.53 -8.29 13.16
C LEU A 155 -3.45 -6.84 13.60
N THR A 156 -2.60 -6.07 12.91
CA THR A 156 -2.44 -4.62 13.15
C THR A 156 -3.74 -3.86 12.90
N GLU A 157 -4.40 -4.11 11.77
CA GLU A 157 -5.68 -3.51 11.42
C GLU A 157 -6.74 -3.79 12.50
N ARG A 158 -6.85 -5.06 12.97
CA ARG A 158 -7.79 -5.45 14.04
C ARG A 158 -7.51 -4.75 15.36
N ALA A 159 -6.24 -4.51 15.72
CA ALA A 159 -5.87 -3.83 16.95
C ALA A 159 -6.33 -2.36 16.97
N MET A 160 -6.53 -1.76 15.80
CA MET A 160 -6.87 -0.35 15.65
C MET A 160 -8.35 -0.10 15.35
N LEU A 161 -9.05 -1.08 14.76
CA LEU A 161 -10.44 -0.95 14.36
C LEU A 161 -11.37 -0.65 15.55
N GLY A 162 -12.25 0.35 15.39
CA GLY A 162 -13.19 0.79 16.43
C GLY A 162 -12.54 1.51 17.60
N LYS A 163 -11.24 1.85 17.53
CA LYS A 163 -10.54 2.64 18.55
C LYS A 163 -10.47 4.11 18.15
N PRO A 164 -10.37 5.04 19.11
CA PRO A 164 -10.06 6.44 18.84
C PRO A 164 -8.72 6.58 18.11
N TRP A 165 -8.63 7.45 17.10
CA TRP A 165 -7.42 7.74 16.34
C TRP A 165 -6.47 8.62 17.14
N THR A 166 -5.69 7.99 18.02
CA THR A 166 -4.79 8.65 18.98
C THR A 166 -3.41 8.04 18.95
N ALA A 167 -2.43 8.73 19.55
CA ALA A 167 -1.07 8.21 19.70
C ALA A 167 -1.02 6.86 20.44
N ALA A 168 -1.92 6.62 21.40
CA ALA A 168 -2.00 5.35 22.12
C ALA A 168 -2.45 4.20 21.20
N THR A 169 -3.49 4.42 20.38
CA THR A 169 -3.95 3.45 19.37
C THR A 169 -2.88 3.16 18.32
N VAL A 170 -2.15 4.20 17.90
CA VAL A 170 -1.03 4.06 16.97
C VAL A 170 0.10 3.23 17.57
N SER A 171 0.46 3.48 18.83
CA SER A 171 1.47 2.69 19.57
C SER A 171 1.06 1.21 19.67
N ALA A 172 -0.20 0.94 19.98
CA ALA A 172 -0.73 -0.43 19.99
C ALA A 172 -0.66 -1.08 18.59
N GLY A 173 -0.97 -0.32 17.53
CA GLY A 173 -0.79 -0.77 16.15
C GLY A 173 0.68 -1.07 15.81
N GLN A 174 1.62 -0.21 16.24
CA GLN A 174 3.06 -0.45 16.05
C GLN A 174 3.53 -1.74 16.76
N ALA A 175 3.02 -2.02 17.97
CA ALA A 175 3.33 -3.25 18.68
C ALA A 175 2.75 -4.49 17.97
N ALA A 176 1.49 -4.42 17.50
CA ALA A 176 0.88 -5.50 16.72
C ALA A 176 1.64 -5.77 15.42
N LEU A 177 2.11 -4.72 14.74
CA LEU A 177 2.92 -4.83 13.52
C LEU A 177 4.25 -5.55 13.79
N ALA A 178 4.89 -5.25 14.91
CA ALA A 178 6.13 -5.92 15.33
C ALA A 178 5.94 -7.43 15.58
N ALA A 179 4.77 -7.84 16.07
CA ALA A 179 4.46 -9.25 16.28
C ALA A 179 4.02 -9.97 14.97
N GLU A 180 3.48 -9.23 13.99
CA GLU A 180 2.89 -9.78 12.77
C GLU A 180 3.90 -10.02 11.62
N PHE A 181 5.03 -9.30 11.63
CA PHE A 181 6.05 -9.40 10.60
C PHE A 181 7.42 -9.77 11.18
N SER A 182 8.09 -10.70 10.50
CA SER A 182 9.48 -11.06 10.76
C SER A 182 10.28 -10.89 9.47
N PRO A 183 10.65 -9.65 9.10
CA PRO A 183 11.35 -9.38 7.84
C PRO A 183 12.76 -9.98 7.83
N ILE A 184 13.30 -10.20 6.63
CA ILE A 184 14.68 -10.66 6.45
C ILE A 184 15.68 -9.48 6.52
N SER A 185 16.95 -9.80 6.77
CA SER A 185 18.06 -8.88 6.52
C SER A 185 18.67 -9.18 5.14
N ASP A 186 18.97 -8.14 4.37
CA ASP A 186 19.70 -8.25 3.10
C ASP A 186 20.60 -7.02 2.86
N MET A 187 21.24 -6.96 1.69
CA MET A 187 22.06 -5.82 1.26
C MET A 187 21.32 -4.48 1.18
N ARG A 188 19.98 -4.47 1.17
CA ARG A 188 19.17 -3.24 1.12
C ARG A 188 18.90 -2.71 2.52
N ALA A 189 18.52 -3.59 3.46
CA ALA A 189 18.25 -3.21 4.84
C ALA A 189 18.26 -4.43 5.78
N SER A 190 18.61 -4.19 7.05
CA SER A 190 18.45 -5.18 8.11
C SER A 190 16.96 -5.39 8.46
N ALA A 191 16.65 -6.57 9.00
CA ALA A 191 15.33 -6.89 9.54
C ALA A 191 14.86 -5.85 10.57
N HIS A 192 15.75 -5.47 11.49
CA HIS A 192 15.47 -4.44 12.49
C HIS A 192 15.10 -3.09 11.84
N TYR A 193 15.88 -2.65 10.84
CA TYR A 193 15.57 -1.40 10.14
C TYR A 193 14.20 -1.46 9.43
N ARG A 194 13.90 -2.59 8.76
CA ARG A 194 12.61 -2.77 8.07
C ARG A 194 11.44 -2.67 9.03
N LEU A 195 11.53 -3.31 10.21
CA LEU A 195 10.49 -3.29 11.22
C LEU A 195 10.29 -1.88 11.82
N THR A 196 11.39 -1.23 12.21
CA THR A 196 11.38 0.14 12.74
C THR A 196 10.76 1.12 11.72
N VAL A 197 11.13 0.99 10.44
CA VAL A 197 10.54 1.79 9.36
C VAL A 197 9.04 1.52 9.24
N ALA A 198 8.60 0.27 9.17
CA ALA A 198 7.18 -0.05 9.02
C ALA A 198 6.32 0.52 10.17
N GLN A 199 6.81 0.43 11.41
CA GLN A 199 6.17 1.07 12.57
C GLN A 199 6.14 2.59 12.44
N ASN A 200 7.24 3.21 12.01
CA ASN A 200 7.32 4.67 11.84
C ASN A 200 6.46 5.17 10.67
N LEU A 201 6.23 4.37 9.63
CA LEU A 201 5.29 4.71 8.56
C LEU A 201 3.84 4.78 9.06
N LEU A 202 3.45 3.92 10.01
CA LEU A 202 2.15 4.02 10.68
C LEU A 202 2.06 5.30 11.52
N ARG A 203 3.11 5.66 12.25
CA ARG A 203 3.18 6.94 12.98
C ARG A 203 3.16 8.14 12.04
N LYS A 204 3.81 8.05 10.88
CA LYS A 204 3.79 9.09 9.84
C LYS A 204 2.39 9.30 9.28
N LEU A 205 1.63 8.21 9.05
CA LEU A 205 0.20 8.31 8.68
C LEU A 205 -0.59 9.09 9.74
N PHE A 206 -0.38 8.79 11.02
CA PHE A 206 -1.02 9.53 12.11
C PHE A 206 -0.72 11.02 12.04
N ILE A 207 0.57 11.39 11.98
CA ILE A 207 0.98 12.80 11.88
C ILE A 207 0.39 13.48 10.63
N GLU A 208 0.46 12.86 9.44
CA GLU A 208 -0.10 13.45 8.22
C GLU A 208 -1.63 13.61 8.25
N THR A 209 -2.33 12.88 9.12
CA THR A 209 -3.81 12.94 9.23
C THR A 209 -4.31 13.80 10.37
N THR A 210 -3.52 14.01 11.43
CA THR A 210 -3.87 14.87 12.56
C THR A 210 -3.22 16.25 12.50
N GLU A 211 -2.05 16.35 11.87
CA GLU A 211 -1.24 17.56 11.77
C GLU A 211 -0.80 17.79 10.30
N PRO A 212 -1.74 18.10 9.39
CA PRO A 212 -1.47 18.15 7.95
C PRO A 212 -0.44 19.22 7.54
N ALA A 213 -0.18 20.21 8.40
CA ALA A 213 0.84 21.23 8.18
C ALA A 213 2.28 20.73 8.45
N THR A 214 2.44 19.59 9.15
CA THR A 214 3.75 19.05 9.50
C THR A 214 4.43 18.47 8.27
N ALA A 215 5.60 19.01 7.91
CA ALA A 215 6.40 18.51 6.81
C ALA A 215 7.02 17.15 7.16
N THR A 216 6.54 16.08 6.53
CA THR A 216 7.01 14.70 6.78
C THR A 216 7.66 14.03 5.56
N ARG A 217 7.79 14.76 4.44
CA ARG A 217 8.32 14.23 3.17
C ARG A 217 9.61 14.92 2.78
N VAL A 218 10.62 14.11 2.44
CA VAL A 218 11.92 14.58 1.95
C VAL A 218 11.89 14.57 0.42
N GLY A 219 12.41 15.62 -0.22
CA GLY A 219 12.61 15.64 -1.67
C GLY A 219 11.35 15.92 -2.50
N LEU A 220 10.43 16.76 -2.01
CA LEU A 220 9.35 17.29 -2.86
C LEU A 220 9.98 18.00 -4.06
N HIS A 221 9.95 17.36 -5.23
CA HIS A 221 10.36 17.99 -6.47
C HIS A 221 9.38 19.15 -6.74
N PRO A 222 9.80 20.32 -7.28
CA PRO A 222 8.90 21.44 -7.57
C PRO A 222 7.70 21.11 -8.47
N LEU A 223 7.72 19.95 -9.15
CA LEU A 223 6.62 19.43 -9.98
C LEU A 223 5.61 18.60 -9.20
N ASP A 224 5.95 18.16 -7.98
CA ASP A 224 5.08 17.45 -7.05
C ASP A 224 4.21 18.40 -6.21
N ALA A 225 4.47 19.70 -6.32
CA ALA A 225 3.79 20.78 -5.60
C ALA A 225 2.70 21.51 -6.42
N ARG A 226 2.42 21.09 -7.67
CA ARG A 226 1.35 21.72 -8.46
C ARG A 226 0.01 21.00 -8.24
N PRO A 227 -1.08 21.76 -8.02
CA PRO A 227 -2.42 21.22 -7.87
C PRO A 227 -2.89 20.45 -9.10
#